data_AF-A0A2G1XPK8-F1
#
_entry.id   AF-A0A2G1XPK8-F1
#
_cell.length_a   1.000
_cell.length_b   1.000
_cell.length_c   1.000
_cell.angle_alpha   90.00
_cell.angle_beta   90.00
_cell.angle_gamma   90.00
#
_symmetry.space_group_name_H-M   'P 1'
#
loop_
_entity.id
_entity.type
_entity.pdbx_description
1 polymer ?
#
loop_
_entity_poly.entity_id
_entity_poly.type
_entity_poly.pdbx_seq_one_letter_code
_entity_poly.pdbx_strand_id
1 'polypeptide(L)'
;MKSLARTAAAAAAAGALTLLAAPASQAAPSAASACVTAADQRSFGRGEISLCPQSDGTTRVTGYVEDLLPGSGWGAPDGRCAGWYLHMGPDDGMIGPIVCPHFSSDHQAKKTFDYAFKPASPVTSASLGAFSL
;
A
#
# COMPACT_ATOMS: atom_id res chain seq x y z
N MET A 1 5.57 84.05 28.33
CA MET A 1 5.78 82.93 29.27
C MET A 1 6.41 81.78 28.50
N LYS A 2 7.57 81.28 28.97
CA LYS A 2 8.27 80.00 28.63
C LYS A 2 8.61 79.79 27.14
N SER A 3 9.80 80.07 26.60
CA SER A 3 11.19 79.67 26.92
C SER A 3 11.53 78.19 26.72
N LEU A 4 12.67 77.97 26.03
CA LEU A 4 13.55 76.78 25.92
C LEU A 4 13.24 75.80 24.78
N ALA A 5 13.97 75.78 23.65
CA ALA A 5 15.38 75.42 23.40
C ALA A 5 15.69 73.92 23.51
N ARG A 6 16.11 73.27 22.40
CA ARG A 6 17.45 72.69 22.18
C ARG A 6 17.49 71.66 21.03
N THR A 7 18.54 71.84 20.23
CA THR A 7 19.22 71.00 19.24
C THR A 7 19.54 69.57 19.66
N ALA A 8 19.66 68.69 18.66
CA ALA A 8 20.58 67.53 18.48
C ALA A 8 19.80 66.33 17.91
N ALA A 9 20.29 65.44 17.05
CA ALA A 9 21.49 65.34 16.21
C ALA A 9 21.17 64.22 15.20
N ALA A 10 21.80 64.27 14.02
CA ALA A 10 21.77 63.17 13.06
C ALA A 10 22.39 61.90 13.66
N ALA A 11 21.70 60.76 13.52
CA ALA A 11 22.28 59.44 13.71
C ALA A 11 21.94 58.58 12.48
N ALA A 12 22.95 58.43 11.62
CA ALA A 12 22.98 57.39 10.60
C ALA A 12 23.10 56.03 11.30
N ALA A 13 22.28 55.06 10.90
CA ALA A 13 22.47 53.68 11.26
C ALA A 13 22.24 52.79 10.03
N ALA A 14 23.34 52.16 9.66
CA ALA A 14 23.58 51.13 8.66
C ALA A 14 22.37 50.30 8.19
N GLY A 15 22.28 50.16 6.85
CA GLY A 15 21.45 49.16 6.21
C GLY A 15 21.89 47.75 6.62
N ALA A 16 20.98 47.02 7.24
CA ALA A 16 21.09 45.58 7.40
C ALA A 16 20.61 44.93 6.09
N LEU A 17 21.56 44.36 5.34
CA LEU A 17 21.27 43.35 4.33
C LEU A 17 20.60 42.17 5.03
N THR A 18 19.28 42.13 5.04
CA THR A 18 18.54 40.91 5.36
C THR A 18 18.77 39.93 4.22
N LEU A 19 19.77 39.06 4.38
CA LEU A 19 19.85 37.81 3.64
C LEU A 19 18.51 37.09 3.87
N LEU A 20 17.65 37.06 2.86
CA LEU A 20 16.47 36.21 2.84
C LEU A 20 16.97 34.76 2.94
N ALA A 21 16.95 34.20 4.15
CA ALA A 21 16.98 32.77 4.32
C ALA A 21 15.70 32.23 3.68
N ALA A 22 15.80 31.79 2.42
CA ALA A 22 14.74 31.03 1.79
C ALA A 22 14.42 29.84 2.70
N PRO A 23 13.14 29.59 3.04
CA PRO A 23 12.79 28.39 3.74
C PRO A 23 13.16 27.22 2.83
N ALA A 24 14.22 26.50 3.21
CA ALA A 24 14.49 25.20 2.62
C ALA A 24 13.24 24.37 2.86
N SER A 25 12.47 24.15 1.79
CA SER A 25 11.34 23.24 1.79
C SER A 25 11.93 21.86 2.06
N GLN A 26 12.03 21.49 3.34
CA GLN A 26 12.31 20.14 3.74
C GLN A 26 11.10 19.34 3.30
N ALA A 27 11.27 18.63 2.17
CA ALA A 27 10.31 17.63 1.73
C ALA A 27 10.06 16.72 2.94
N ALA A 28 8.83 16.78 3.47
CA ALA A 28 8.42 15.88 4.53
C ALA A 28 8.72 14.45 4.06
N PRO A 29 9.26 13.56 4.93
CA PRO A 29 9.39 12.16 4.57
C PRO A 29 8.01 11.70 4.09
N SER A 30 7.95 11.17 2.86
CA SER A 30 6.71 10.60 2.32
C SER A 30 6.22 9.60 3.35
N ALA A 31 5.04 9.85 3.95
CA ALA A 31 4.47 8.96 4.94
C ALA A 31 4.48 7.55 4.34
N ALA A 32 5.14 6.61 5.03
CA ALA A 32 5.09 5.22 4.61
C ALA A 32 3.60 4.83 4.59
N SER A 33 3.09 4.50 3.40
CA SER A 33 1.72 4.05 3.25
C SER A 33 1.51 2.84 4.14
N ALA A 34 0.50 2.91 5.02
CA ALA A 34 0.18 1.82 5.95
C ALA A 34 -0.07 0.51 5.19
N CYS A 35 0.15 -0.63 5.86
CA CYS A 35 -0.21 -1.92 5.28
C CYS A 35 -1.71 -1.97 5.00
N VAL A 36 -2.07 -2.50 3.83
CA VAL A 36 -3.44 -2.86 3.48
C VAL A 36 -3.67 -4.29 3.95
N THR A 37 -4.69 -4.53 4.75
CA THR A 37 -5.07 -5.88 5.19
C THR A 37 -6.49 -6.21 4.75
N ALA A 38 -6.73 -7.48 4.46
CA ALA A 38 -8.06 -7.99 4.17
C ALA A 38 -8.23 -9.40 4.74
N ALA A 39 -9.44 -9.70 5.17
CA ALA A 39 -9.88 -11.03 5.57
C ALA A 39 -11.28 -11.23 5.00
N ASP A 40 -11.54 -12.38 4.39
CA ASP A 40 -12.85 -12.68 3.83
C ASP A 40 -13.13 -14.18 3.92
N GLN A 41 -14.41 -14.52 4.00
CA GLN A 41 -14.91 -15.88 3.99
C GLN A 41 -16.14 -15.94 3.09
N ARG A 42 -16.07 -16.81 2.08
CA ARG A 42 -17.12 -17.10 1.11
C ARG A 42 -17.41 -18.59 1.12
N SER A 43 -18.46 -19.01 0.42
CA SER A 43 -18.77 -20.44 0.28
C SER A 43 -17.67 -21.22 -0.46
N PHE A 44 -16.92 -20.56 -1.36
CA PHE A 44 -15.86 -21.19 -2.17
C PHE A 44 -14.46 -21.08 -1.53
N GLY A 45 -14.25 -20.21 -0.55
CA GLY A 45 -12.91 -19.98 -0.06
C GLY A 45 -12.86 -19.07 1.17
N ARG A 46 -11.72 -19.07 1.84
CA ARG A 46 -11.42 -18.16 2.96
C ARG A 46 -9.95 -17.76 2.97
N GLY A 47 -9.64 -16.65 3.62
CA GLY A 47 -8.25 -16.29 3.83
C GLY A 47 -8.06 -14.98 4.57
N GLU A 48 -6.79 -14.68 4.77
CA GLU A 48 -6.30 -13.40 5.26
C GLU A 48 -5.09 -12.98 4.42
N ILE A 49 -4.96 -11.68 4.16
CA ILE A 49 -3.84 -11.11 3.41
C ILE A 49 -3.42 -9.77 4.02
N SER A 50 -2.10 -9.54 4.05
CA SER A 50 -1.47 -8.27 4.38
C SER A 50 -0.54 -7.85 3.25
N LEU A 51 -0.64 -6.59 2.85
CA LEU A 51 0.06 -5.96 1.74
C LEU A 51 0.78 -4.74 2.31
N CYS A 52 2.07 -4.87 2.59
CA CYS A 52 2.87 -3.86 3.26
C CYS A 52 3.86 -3.23 2.29
N PRO A 53 3.64 -1.98 1.85
CA PRO A 53 4.63 -1.24 1.06
C PRO A 53 5.97 -1.14 1.80
N GLN A 54 7.06 -1.31 1.07
CA GLN A 54 8.43 -1.28 1.56
C GLN A 54 9.16 -0.05 1.01
N SER A 55 10.25 0.35 1.67
CA SER A 55 11.03 1.54 1.29
C SER A 55 11.75 1.42 -0.06
N ASP A 56 11.95 0.20 -0.55
CA ASP A 56 12.54 -0.08 -1.87
C ASP A 56 11.50 -0.03 -3.03
N GLY A 57 10.26 0.35 -2.72
CA GLY A 57 9.15 0.42 -3.67
C GLY A 57 8.52 -0.93 -3.99
N THR A 58 8.87 -2.00 -3.27
CA THR A 58 8.13 -3.26 -3.32
C THR A 58 6.96 -3.26 -2.33
N THR A 59 6.07 -4.23 -2.45
CA THR A 59 5.03 -4.54 -1.47
C THR A 59 5.24 -5.96 -0.99
N ARG A 60 5.46 -6.14 0.32
CA ARG A 60 5.49 -7.45 0.96
C ARG A 60 4.07 -7.96 1.11
N VAL A 61 3.84 -9.19 0.68
CA VAL A 61 2.56 -9.88 0.70
C VAL A 61 2.68 -11.07 1.63
N THR A 62 1.89 -11.09 2.70
CA THR A 62 1.84 -12.21 3.65
C THR A 62 0.40 -12.65 3.89
N GLY A 63 0.21 -13.93 4.20
CA GLY A 63 -1.11 -14.44 4.56
C GLY A 63 -1.36 -15.88 4.15
N TYR A 64 -2.64 -16.22 4.00
CA TYR A 64 -3.08 -17.50 3.49
C TYR A 64 -4.37 -17.38 2.67
N VAL A 65 -4.58 -18.37 1.82
CA VAL A 65 -5.84 -18.60 1.13
C VAL A 65 -6.15 -20.09 1.18
N GLU A 66 -7.41 -20.42 1.35
CA GLU A 66 -7.93 -21.77 1.36
C GLU A 66 -9.15 -21.87 0.44
N ASP A 67 -9.12 -22.85 -0.44
CA ASP A 67 -10.23 -23.30 -1.25
C ASP A 67 -11.11 -24.24 -0.40
N LEU A 68 -12.39 -23.86 -0.23
CA LEU A 68 -13.37 -24.61 0.55
C LEU A 68 -14.21 -25.55 -0.32
N LEU A 69 -14.06 -25.46 -1.63
CA LEU A 69 -14.64 -26.35 -2.62
C LEU A 69 -13.51 -27.00 -3.44
N PRO A 70 -12.55 -27.69 -2.79
CA PRO A 70 -11.44 -28.31 -3.50
C PRO A 70 -11.93 -29.52 -4.28
N GLY A 71 -11.45 -29.68 -5.50
CA GLY A 71 -11.66 -30.94 -6.20
C GLY A 71 -10.58 -31.32 -7.16
N SER A 72 -10.72 -32.54 -7.65
CA SER A 72 -9.67 -33.27 -8.35
C SER A 72 -9.63 -32.97 -9.85
N GLY A 73 -10.48 -32.09 -10.37
CA GLY A 73 -10.51 -31.76 -11.79
C GLY A 73 -11.52 -30.68 -12.15
N TRP A 74 -11.62 -30.41 -13.45
CA TRP A 74 -12.60 -29.46 -13.99
C TRP A 74 -14.03 -29.88 -13.68
N GLY A 75 -14.80 -28.98 -13.06
CA GLY A 75 -16.22 -29.18 -12.78
C GLY A 75 -16.56 -29.98 -11.52
N ALA A 76 -15.58 -30.39 -10.71
CA ALA A 76 -15.83 -31.00 -9.41
C ALA A 76 -14.89 -30.40 -8.35
N PRO A 77 -15.41 -29.95 -7.19
CA PRO A 77 -16.81 -29.63 -6.89
C PRO A 77 -17.26 -28.32 -7.55
N ASP A 78 -16.37 -27.36 -7.84
CA ASP A 78 -16.67 -26.19 -8.67
C ASP A 78 -15.67 -25.95 -9.82
N GLY A 79 -14.50 -26.62 -9.81
CA GLY A 79 -13.46 -26.48 -10.82
C GLY A 79 -12.80 -25.10 -10.86
N ARG A 80 -12.93 -24.31 -9.79
CA ARG A 80 -12.33 -22.97 -9.66
C ARG A 80 -11.18 -23.00 -8.68
N CYS A 81 -10.47 -21.89 -8.63
CA CYS A 81 -9.43 -21.63 -7.67
C CYS A 81 -9.88 -20.52 -6.71
N ALA A 82 -9.56 -20.65 -5.43
CA ALA A 82 -9.69 -19.54 -4.48
C ALA A 82 -8.42 -18.69 -4.47
N GLY A 83 -8.54 -17.37 -4.57
CA GLY A 83 -7.39 -16.48 -4.58
C GLY A 83 -7.71 -15.04 -4.21
N TRP A 84 -6.67 -14.23 -4.08
CA TRP A 84 -6.79 -12.80 -3.84
C TRP A 84 -6.67 -12.02 -5.15
N TYR A 85 -7.59 -11.10 -5.41
CA TYR A 85 -7.39 -10.03 -6.38
C TYR A 85 -6.84 -8.80 -5.65
N LEU A 86 -5.72 -8.27 -6.13
CA LEU A 86 -5.05 -7.11 -5.56
C LEU A 86 -5.42 -5.89 -6.40
N HIS A 87 -6.10 -4.92 -5.78
CA HIS A 87 -6.49 -3.67 -6.44
C HIS A 87 -5.36 -2.67 -6.36
N MET A 88 -5.02 -2.04 -7.49
CA MET A 88 -3.90 -1.11 -7.62
C MET A 88 -4.36 0.16 -8.33
N GLY A 89 -4.20 1.32 -7.70
CA GLY A 89 -4.71 2.57 -8.28
C GLY A 89 -6.23 2.51 -8.66
N PRO A 90 -6.70 3.40 -9.55
CA PRO A 90 -8.12 3.47 -9.93
C PRO A 90 -8.55 2.43 -10.97
N ASP A 91 -7.66 1.96 -11.85
CA ASP A 91 -8.00 1.14 -13.02
C ASP A 91 -7.12 -0.12 -13.16
N ASP A 92 -6.25 -0.40 -12.19
CA ASP A 92 -5.27 -1.48 -12.27
C ASP A 92 -5.50 -2.53 -11.17
N GLY A 93 -4.99 -3.73 -11.40
CA GLY A 93 -5.12 -4.83 -10.49
C GLY A 93 -4.54 -6.12 -11.04
N MET A 94 -4.29 -7.07 -10.16
CA MET A 94 -3.72 -8.34 -10.53
C MET A 94 -4.27 -9.49 -9.71
N ILE A 95 -4.24 -10.69 -10.30
CA ILE A 95 -4.42 -11.91 -9.54
C ILE A 95 -3.17 -12.09 -8.66
N GLY A 96 -3.39 -12.08 -7.35
CA GLY A 96 -2.41 -12.33 -6.32
C GLY A 96 -2.31 -13.82 -5.99
N PRO A 97 -2.03 -14.17 -4.72
CA PRO A 97 -1.89 -15.55 -4.30
C PRO A 97 -3.18 -16.34 -4.50
N ILE A 98 -3.03 -17.50 -5.14
CA ILE A 98 -4.12 -18.40 -5.49
C ILE A 98 -3.77 -19.83 -5.09
N VAL A 99 -4.79 -20.59 -4.71
CA VAL A 99 -4.74 -22.03 -4.49
C VAL A 99 -5.71 -22.73 -5.45
N CYS A 100 -5.20 -23.74 -6.16
CA CYS A 100 -5.91 -24.46 -7.21
C CYS A 100 -5.66 -25.96 -7.05
N PRO A 101 -6.43 -26.67 -6.20
CA PRO A 101 -6.18 -28.08 -5.88
C PRO A 101 -6.22 -29.00 -7.10
N HIS A 102 -6.99 -28.64 -8.13
CA HIS A 102 -7.07 -29.42 -9.37
C HIS A 102 -5.81 -29.33 -10.25
N PHE A 103 -4.90 -28.39 -10.00
CA PHE A 103 -3.60 -28.28 -10.68
C PHE A 103 -2.42 -28.79 -9.85
N SER A 104 -2.60 -29.07 -8.55
CA SER A 104 -1.52 -29.57 -7.70
C SER A 104 -1.63 -31.08 -7.51
N SER A 105 -0.51 -31.79 -7.64
CA SER A 105 -0.47 -33.26 -7.52
C SER A 105 -0.82 -33.77 -6.11
N ASP A 106 -0.70 -32.91 -5.12
CA ASP A 106 -1.02 -33.15 -3.71
C ASP A 106 -2.39 -32.60 -3.30
N HIS A 107 -3.13 -32.00 -4.24
CA HIS A 107 -4.45 -31.40 -4.03
C HIS A 107 -4.52 -30.47 -2.81
N GLN A 108 -3.46 -29.69 -2.56
CA GLN A 108 -3.44 -28.75 -1.45
C GLN A 108 -4.53 -27.70 -1.61
N ALA A 109 -5.52 -27.75 -0.72
CA ALA A 109 -6.62 -26.80 -0.61
C ALA A 109 -6.21 -25.50 0.09
N LYS A 110 -5.08 -25.47 0.78
CA LYS A 110 -4.60 -24.29 1.52
C LYS A 110 -3.19 -23.92 1.09
N LYS A 111 -2.96 -22.62 0.90
CA LYS A 111 -1.66 -22.04 0.60
C LYS A 111 -1.36 -20.89 1.56
N THR A 112 -0.20 -20.95 2.22
CA THR A 112 0.41 -19.80 2.89
C THR A 112 1.40 -19.13 1.95
N PHE A 113 1.61 -17.83 2.12
CA PHE A 113 2.52 -17.07 1.26
C PHE A 113 3.22 -15.96 2.04
N ASP A 114 4.48 -15.71 1.66
CA ASP A 114 5.32 -14.59 2.09
C ASP A 114 6.28 -14.28 0.94
N TYR A 115 6.05 -13.18 0.24
CA TYR A 115 6.88 -12.73 -0.88
C TYR A 115 6.79 -11.21 -1.02
N ALA A 116 7.59 -10.63 -1.91
CA ALA A 116 7.48 -9.23 -2.29
C ALA A 116 7.34 -9.11 -3.81
N PHE A 117 6.59 -8.10 -4.26
CA PHE A 117 6.50 -7.74 -5.67
C PHE A 117 6.59 -6.23 -5.84
N LYS A 118 6.97 -5.77 -7.04
CA LYS A 118 6.96 -4.35 -7.39
C LYS A 118 5.65 -4.01 -8.10
N PRO A 119 4.70 -3.32 -7.45
CA PRO A 119 3.43 -3.01 -8.08
C PRO A 119 3.60 -1.90 -9.13
N ALA A 120 2.75 -1.90 -10.16
CA ALA A 120 2.74 -0.84 -11.18
C ALA A 120 2.13 0.47 -10.63
N SER A 121 1.21 0.35 -9.67
CA SER A 121 0.58 1.45 -8.94
C SER A 121 0.42 1.09 -7.45
N PRO A 122 0.25 2.06 -6.53
CA PRO A 122 0.05 1.74 -5.11
C PRO A 122 -1.11 0.75 -4.91
N VAL A 123 -0.87 -0.28 -4.11
CA VAL A 123 -1.92 -1.25 -3.73
C VAL A 123 -2.91 -0.58 -2.80
N THR A 124 -4.19 -0.65 -3.12
CA THR A 124 -5.26 0.07 -2.40
C THR A 124 -6.16 -0.85 -1.59
N SER A 125 -6.37 -2.09 -2.05
CA SER A 125 -7.19 -3.10 -1.37
C SER A 125 -6.91 -4.51 -1.90
N ALA A 126 -7.47 -5.52 -1.24
CA ALA A 126 -7.53 -6.88 -1.76
C ALA A 126 -8.92 -7.47 -1.54
N SER A 127 -9.37 -8.33 -2.46
CA SER A 127 -10.65 -9.02 -2.38
C SER A 127 -10.49 -10.50 -2.69
N LEU A 128 -11.18 -11.35 -1.92
CA LEU A 128 -11.20 -12.79 -2.17
C LEU A 128 -12.10 -13.09 -3.38
N GLY A 129 -11.59 -13.89 -4.31
CA GLY A 129 -12.26 -14.24 -5.57
C GLY A 129 -12.18 -15.72 -5.88
N ALA A 130 -13.12 -16.17 -6.71
CA ALA A 130 -13.10 -17.48 -7.35
C ALA A 130 -12.69 -17.29 -8.82
N PHE A 131 -11.63 -17.97 -9.25
CA PHE A 131 -11.05 -17.79 -10.58
C PHE A 131 -11.15 -19.07 -11.40
N SER A 132 -11.47 -18.90 -12.68
CA SER A 132 -11.32 -19.93 -13.71
C SER A 132 -10.06 -19.59 -14.51
N LEU A 133 -9.11 -20.51 -14.54
CA LEU A 133 -7.83 -20.36 -15.25
C LEU A 133 -7.86 -21.00 -16.64
#